data_AF-A0A531D3Q4-F1
#
_entry.id   AF-A0A531D3Q4-F1
#
_cell.length_a   1.000
_cell.length_b   1.000
_cell.length_c   1.000
_cell.angle_alpha   90.00
_cell.angle_beta   90.00
_cell.angle_gamma   90.00
#
_symmetry.space_group_name_H-M   'P 1'
#
loop_
_entity.id
_entity.type
_entity.pdbx_description
1 polymer ?
#
loop_
_entity_poly.entity_id
_entity_poly.type
_entity_poly.pdbx_seq_one_letter_code
_entity_poly.pdbx_strand_id
1 'polypeptide(L)'
;MKRGKIALGSPLVFRISKPGFDVDTAAQADMLIHESVFLSQIIQSGTVANPGGPTFTATVAIDPSLVNPIPIVYPVYSGNVGFPAPMAYLSGIMTTIRTNVFWSVSGGVLSILFSSITPSARYAIIRQEAP
;
A
#
# COMPACT_ATOMS: atom_id res chain seq x y z
N MET A 1 -16.82 16.03 -22.20
CA MET A 1 -15.39 15.80 -22.53
C MET A 1 -15.09 14.32 -22.27
N LYS A 2 -14.90 13.48 -23.30
CA LYS A 2 -14.57 12.06 -23.11
C LYS A 2 -13.11 11.95 -22.69
N ARG A 3 -12.82 11.37 -21.52
CA ARG A 3 -11.45 11.03 -21.12
C ARG A 3 -10.97 9.90 -22.03
N GLY A 4 -9.82 10.09 -22.69
CA GLY A 4 -9.17 9.01 -23.45
C GLY A 4 -8.67 7.93 -22.48
N LYS A 5 -8.92 6.66 -22.81
CA LYS A 5 -8.33 5.51 -22.11
C LYS A 5 -7.18 4.99 -22.98
N ILE A 6 -5.97 4.99 -22.44
CA ILE A 6 -4.82 4.33 -23.08
C ILE A 6 -4.74 2.93 -22.49
N ALA A 7 -5.01 1.92 -23.31
CA ALA A 7 -4.80 0.53 -22.95
C ALA A 7 -3.38 0.14 -23.38
N LEU A 8 -2.49 0.01 -22.41
CA LEU A 8 -1.15 -0.53 -22.65
C LEU A 8 -1.29 -2.04 -22.80
N GLY A 9 -0.59 -2.64 -23.77
CA GLY A 9 -0.64 -4.08 -24.02
C GLY A 9 -0.05 -4.91 -22.87
N SER A 10 0.19 -6.20 -23.11
CA SER A 10 0.93 -7.06 -22.18
C SER A 10 2.34 -7.30 -22.72
N PRO A 11 3.43 -6.99 -21.97
CA PRO A 11 3.44 -6.44 -20.62
C PRO A 11 3.02 -4.96 -20.56
N LEU A 12 2.43 -4.55 -19.42
CA LEU A 12 1.95 -3.18 -19.15
C LEU A 12 3.13 -2.23 -18.91
N VAL A 13 3.89 -1.94 -19.96
CA VAL A 13 5.07 -1.08 -19.92
C VAL A 13 4.74 0.22 -20.63
N PHE A 14 4.89 1.36 -19.93
CA PHE A 14 4.83 2.69 -20.54
C PHE A 14 6.14 3.42 -20.29
N ARG A 15 6.89 3.63 -21.37
CA ARG A 15 8.21 4.26 -21.35
C ARG A 15 8.32 5.25 -22.50
N ILE A 16 9.13 6.28 -22.32
CA ILE A 16 9.53 7.26 -23.34
C ILE A 16 11.02 7.50 -23.15
N SER A 17 11.83 7.18 -24.17
CA SER A 17 13.27 7.44 -24.19
C SER A 17 13.59 8.87 -24.63
N LYS A 18 14.81 9.34 -24.31
CA LYS A 18 15.38 10.55 -24.94
C LYS A 18 15.57 10.32 -26.46
N PRO A 19 15.58 11.39 -27.28
CA PRO A 19 15.89 11.27 -28.70
C PRO A 19 17.23 10.55 -28.93
N GLY A 20 17.25 9.60 -29.86
CA GLY A 20 18.44 8.81 -30.20
C GLY A 20 18.66 7.56 -29.36
N PHE A 21 17.77 7.28 -28.39
CA PHE A 21 17.83 6.08 -27.56
C PHE A 21 16.64 5.16 -27.83
N ASP A 22 16.89 3.86 -27.91
CA ASP A 22 15.86 2.84 -28.05
C ASP A 22 15.14 2.60 -26.72
N VAL A 23 13.81 2.71 -26.74
CA VAL A 23 12.95 2.62 -25.55
C VAL A 23 12.96 1.24 -24.89
N ASP A 24 13.28 0.19 -25.66
CA ASP A 24 13.30 -1.19 -25.16
C ASP A 24 14.64 -1.56 -24.51
N THR A 25 15.72 -0.85 -24.87
CA THR A 25 17.10 -1.21 -24.47
C THR A 25 17.87 -0.13 -23.73
N ALA A 26 17.39 1.12 -23.73
CA ALA A 26 18.08 2.22 -23.06
C ALA A 26 18.10 2.07 -21.53
N ALA A 27 19.15 2.60 -20.91
CA ALA A 27 19.25 2.69 -19.46
C ALA A 27 18.18 3.64 -18.90
N GLN A 28 17.77 3.43 -17.64
CA GLN A 28 16.75 4.26 -16.99
C GLN A 28 17.11 5.76 -16.97
N ALA A 29 18.39 6.10 -16.84
CA ALA A 29 18.87 7.49 -16.88
C ALA A 29 18.63 8.19 -18.23
N ASP A 30 18.38 7.42 -19.30
CA ASP A 30 18.09 7.88 -20.65
C ASP A 30 16.61 7.82 -21.02
N MET A 31 15.76 7.55 -20.03
CA MET A 31 14.32 7.65 -20.15
C MET A 31 13.84 9.03 -19.72
N LEU A 32 12.99 9.66 -20.55
CA LEU A 32 12.23 10.85 -20.18
C LEU A 32 11.06 10.51 -19.26
N ILE A 33 10.45 9.34 -19.52
CA ILE A 33 9.43 8.75 -18.69
C ILE A 33 9.75 7.26 -18.59
N HIS A 34 9.97 6.78 -17.38
CA HIS A 34 10.11 5.36 -17.10
C HIS A 34 8.85 4.89 -16.37
N GLU A 35 8.39 3.67 -16.63
CA GLU A 35 7.14 3.14 -16.08
C GLU A 35 7.05 3.25 -14.55
N SER A 36 8.21 3.27 -13.89
CA SER A 36 8.38 3.40 -12.45
C SER A 36 7.72 4.66 -11.86
N VAL A 37 7.69 5.77 -12.60
CA VAL A 37 7.04 7.03 -12.15
C VAL A 37 5.51 6.90 -11.99
N PHE A 38 4.89 5.86 -12.56
CA PHE A 38 3.46 5.58 -12.42
C PHE A 38 3.15 4.49 -11.39
N LEU A 39 4.17 3.93 -10.71
CA LEU A 39 4.06 2.66 -9.96
C LEU A 39 3.62 2.76 -8.50
N SER A 40 3.46 3.95 -7.90
CA SER A 40 2.80 4.05 -6.58
C SER A 40 1.29 3.81 -6.72
N GLN A 41 0.91 2.56 -6.93
CA GLN A 41 -0.47 2.12 -7.11
C GLN A 41 -0.84 1.18 -5.97
N ILE A 42 -2.08 1.34 -5.47
CA ILE A 42 -2.70 0.34 -4.61
C ILE A 42 -3.01 -0.86 -5.50
N ILE A 43 -2.34 -1.96 -5.22
CA ILE A 43 -2.41 -3.22 -5.99
C ILE A 43 -3.31 -4.24 -5.31
N GLN A 44 -3.48 -4.13 -3.99
CA GLN A 44 -4.42 -4.92 -3.21
C GLN A 44 -4.90 -4.08 -2.03
N SER A 45 -6.19 -4.13 -1.72
CA SER A 45 -6.72 -3.49 -0.52
C SER A 45 -7.92 -4.26 0.01
N GLY A 46 -8.24 -4.05 1.27
CA GLY A 46 -9.36 -4.73 1.89
C GLY A 46 -9.61 -4.30 3.32
N THR A 47 -10.58 -4.97 3.93
CA THR A 47 -10.91 -4.84 5.35
C THR A 47 -10.81 -6.19 6.01
N VAL A 48 -10.20 -6.24 7.19
CA VAL A 48 -10.09 -7.42 8.03
C VAL A 48 -10.85 -7.14 9.32
N ALA A 49 -11.77 -8.03 9.67
CA ALA A 49 -12.53 -7.95 10.91
C ALA A 49 -11.81 -8.70 12.04
N ASN A 50 -11.81 -8.11 13.24
CA ASN A 50 -11.49 -8.83 14.47
C ASN A 50 -12.80 -9.46 14.97
N PRO A 51 -12.87 -10.79 15.22
CA PRO A 51 -14.07 -11.47 15.71
C PRO A 51 -14.47 -11.11 17.15
N GLY A 52 -13.85 -10.10 17.77
CA GLY A 52 -14.11 -9.64 19.13
C GLY A 52 -13.06 -10.07 20.15
N GLY A 53 -11.92 -10.57 19.70
CA GLY A 53 -10.82 -11.02 20.56
C GLY A 53 -9.97 -9.85 21.09
N PRO A 54 -9.49 -9.90 22.34
CA PRO A 54 -8.55 -8.92 22.88
C PRO A 54 -7.17 -9.02 22.22
N THR A 55 -6.82 -10.20 21.71
CA THR A 55 -5.65 -10.42 20.85
C THR A 55 -6.07 -11.31 19.70
N PHE A 56 -5.91 -10.84 18.47
CA PHE A 56 -6.28 -11.59 17.26
C PHE A 56 -5.29 -11.30 16.15
N THR A 57 -4.85 -12.32 15.43
CA THR A 57 -4.00 -12.16 14.25
C THR A 57 -4.77 -12.60 13.02
N ALA A 58 -4.90 -11.69 12.06
CA ALA A 58 -5.39 -12.01 10.74
C ALA A 58 -4.25 -12.11 9.74
N THR A 59 -4.42 -12.93 8.72
CA THR A 59 -3.45 -13.08 7.63
C THR A 59 -4.12 -12.77 6.30
N VAL A 60 -3.38 -12.10 5.44
CA VAL A 60 -3.78 -11.76 4.07
C VAL A 60 -2.67 -12.22 3.14
N ALA A 61 -3.00 -13.11 2.21
CA ALA A 61 -2.08 -13.47 1.14
C ALA A 61 -1.85 -12.26 0.24
N ILE A 62 -0.58 -11.94 0.02
CA ILE A 62 -0.12 -10.92 -0.93
C ILE A 62 0.12 -11.62 -2.25
N ASP A 63 -0.28 -10.99 -3.35
CA ASP A 63 0.04 -11.50 -4.69
C ASP A 63 1.58 -11.69 -4.82
N PRO A 64 2.06 -12.92 -5.08
CA PRO A 64 3.48 -13.22 -5.13
C PRO A 64 4.19 -12.62 -6.35
N SER A 65 3.44 -12.11 -7.35
CA SER A 65 4.01 -11.39 -8.49
C SER A 65 4.48 -9.97 -8.13
N LEU A 66 4.23 -9.52 -6.90
CA LEU A 66 4.54 -8.18 -6.44
C LEU A 66 5.97 -8.08 -5.92
N VAL A 67 6.80 -7.31 -6.63
CA VAL A 67 8.13 -6.93 -6.17
C VAL A 67 7.98 -5.86 -5.08
N ASN A 68 8.55 -6.11 -3.89
CA ASN A 68 8.60 -5.18 -2.75
C ASN A 68 7.24 -4.56 -2.35
N PRO A 69 6.27 -5.35 -1.83
CA PRO A 69 5.00 -4.81 -1.36
C PRO A 69 5.18 -3.97 -0.09
N ILE A 70 4.74 -2.70 -0.11
CA ILE A 70 4.59 -1.89 1.10
C ILE A 70 3.17 -2.05 1.65
N PRO A 71 2.99 -2.67 2.82
CA PRO A 71 1.72 -2.69 3.51
C PRO A 71 1.49 -1.38 4.26
N ILE A 72 0.28 -0.84 4.15
CA ILE A 72 -0.25 0.19 5.03
C ILE A 72 -1.50 -0.38 5.69
N VAL A 73 -1.59 -0.29 7.02
CA VAL A 73 -2.72 -0.79 7.78
C VAL A 73 -3.23 0.28 8.73
N TYR A 74 -4.54 0.51 8.73
CA TYR A 74 -5.22 1.48 9.59
C TYR A 74 -6.33 0.80 10.41
N PRO A 75 -6.41 1.03 11.72
CA PRO A 75 -7.53 0.55 12.52
C PRO A 75 -8.83 1.27 12.11
N VAL A 76 -9.95 0.59 12.29
CA VAL A 76 -11.29 1.14 12.11
C VAL A 76 -12.04 1.08 13.44
N TYR A 77 -12.48 2.25 13.90
CA TYR A 77 -13.24 2.42 15.14
C TYR A 77 -14.63 2.94 14.79
N SER A 78 -15.67 2.15 15.09
CA SER A 78 -17.08 2.54 14.87
C SER A 78 -17.34 3.07 13.44
N GLY A 79 -16.75 2.41 12.43
CA GLY A 79 -16.88 2.78 11.02
C GLY A 79 -15.91 3.87 10.53
N ASN A 80 -15.18 4.54 11.43
CA ASN A 80 -14.20 5.56 11.08
C ASN A 80 -12.80 4.97 10.96
N VAL A 81 -12.08 5.34 9.89
CA VAL A 81 -10.67 4.97 9.71
C VAL A 81 -9.82 5.87 10.60
N GLY A 82 -9.01 5.28 11.47
CA GLY A 82 -8.00 6.02 12.21
C GLY A 82 -6.89 6.47 11.25
N PHE A 83 -6.99 7.68 10.73
CA PHE A 83 -6.00 8.29 9.84
C PHE A 83 -5.56 9.67 10.35
N PRO A 84 -4.23 9.98 10.43
CA PRO A 84 -3.09 9.05 10.48
C PRO A 84 -3.20 8.19 11.75
N ALA A 85 -2.20 7.43 12.22
CA ALA A 85 -2.22 7.08 13.67
C ALA A 85 -2.54 8.39 14.42
N PRO A 86 -3.58 8.46 15.28
CA PRO A 86 -4.16 9.76 15.62
C PRO A 86 -3.12 10.61 16.33
N MET A 87 -2.47 11.52 15.60
CA MET A 87 -1.98 12.75 16.15
C MET A 87 -3.21 13.63 16.29
N ALA A 88 -3.99 13.40 17.35
CA ALA A 88 -4.91 14.44 17.79
C ALA A 88 -4.01 15.57 18.32
N TYR A 89 -3.82 16.64 17.54
CA TYR A 89 -3.33 17.90 18.05
C TYR A 89 -4.42 18.49 18.96
N LEU A 90 -4.53 17.98 20.18
CA LEU A 90 -5.16 18.67 21.29
C LEU A 90 -4.09 19.57 21.89
N SER A 91 -4.30 20.89 21.83
CA SER A 91 -3.37 21.86 22.41
C SER A 91 -3.07 21.48 23.87
N GLY A 92 -1.83 21.12 24.16
CA GLY A 92 -1.35 20.90 25.52
C GLY A 92 -1.24 19.46 26.03
N ILE A 93 -1.55 18.42 25.23
CA ILE A 93 -1.35 17.02 25.65
C ILE A 93 -0.70 16.20 24.53
N MET A 94 0.60 15.88 24.67
CA MET A 94 1.21 14.81 23.88
C MET A 94 0.68 13.46 24.37
N THR A 95 -0.29 12.88 23.66
CA THR A 95 -0.74 11.51 23.90
C THR A 95 -0.12 10.59 22.86
N THR A 96 0.72 9.64 23.28
CA THR A 96 1.14 8.52 22.43
C THR A 96 -0.05 7.59 22.25
N ILE A 97 -0.83 7.76 21.18
CA ILE A 97 -1.92 6.83 20.87
C ILE A 97 -1.31 5.57 20.23
N ARG A 98 -1.27 4.49 21.00
CA ARG A 98 -0.95 3.16 20.46
C ARG A 98 -2.12 2.73 19.58
N THR A 99 -1.90 2.66 18.27
CA THR A 99 -2.82 1.95 17.39
C THR A 99 -2.75 0.49 17.82
N ASN A 100 -3.82 -0.06 18.40
CA ASN A 100 -3.86 -1.45 18.85
C ASN A 100 -3.93 -2.44 17.67
N VAL A 101 -3.30 -2.08 16.55
CA VAL A 101 -3.16 -2.82 15.31
C VAL A 101 -1.70 -2.66 14.89
N PHE A 102 -1.00 -3.78 14.77
CA PHE A 102 0.36 -3.90 14.29
C PHE A 102 0.38 -4.79 13.05
N TRP A 103 1.41 -4.66 12.21
CA TRP A 103 1.52 -5.52 11.03
C TRP A 103 2.97 -5.86 10.68
N SER A 104 3.13 -7.00 10.02
CA SER A 104 4.40 -7.46 9.45
C SER A 104 4.14 -8.19 8.13
N VAL A 105 5.16 -8.26 7.27
CA VAL A 105 5.11 -9.02 6.02
C VAL A 105 6.23 -10.03 6.02
N SER A 106 5.90 -11.30 5.78
CA SER A 106 6.88 -12.39 5.65
C SER A 106 6.34 -13.43 4.69
N GLY A 107 7.20 -13.91 3.77
CA GLY A 107 6.85 -14.97 2.83
C GLY A 107 5.60 -14.70 1.96
N GLY A 108 5.37 -13.44 1.56
CA GLY A 108 4.18 -13.07 0.78
C GLY A 108 2.88 -13.04 1.59
N VAL A 109 2.96 -12.99 2.92
CA VAL A 109 1.78 -12.89 3.80
C VAL A 109 1.89 -11.62 4.64
N LEU A 110 0.84 -10.81 4.58
CA LEU A 110 0.61 -9.71 5.52
C LEU A 110 -0.06 -10.29 6.77
N SER A 111 0.60 -10.16 7.92
CA SER A 111 0.04 -10.50 9.22
C SER A 111 -0.39 -9.22 9.93
N ILE A 112 -1.65 -9.14 10.35
CA ILE A 112 -2.23 -8.00 11.07
C ILE A 112 -2.61 -8.46 12.47
N LEU A 113 -1.90 -7.94 13.47
CA LEU A 113 -2.14 -8.21 14.88
C LEU A 113 -3.01 -7.11 15.49
N PHE A 114 -4.19 -7.48 15.95
CA PHE A 114 -5.02 -6.68 16.83
C PHE A 114 -4.60 -6.95 18.29
N SER A 115 -4.08 -5.96 19.01
CA SER A 115 -3.65 -6.07 20.43
C SER A 115 -4.71 -5.59 21.42
N SER A 116 -5.92 -5.31 20.95
CA SER A 116 -7.11 -5.02 21.75
C SER A 116 -8.37 -5.36 20.93
N ILE A 117 -9.54 -5.13 21.51
CA ILE A 117 -10.83 -5.19 20.82
C ILE A 117 -10.99 -3.97 19.88
N THR A 118 -10.14 -3.91 18.85
CA THR A 118 -10.30 -3.01 17.71
C THR A 118 -11.13 -3.75 16.66
N PRO A 119 -12.34 -3.28 16.28
CA PRO A 119 -13.30 -4.07 15.49
C PRO A 119 -12.81 -4.53 14.12
N SER A 120 -12.04 -3.68 13.43
CA SER A 120 -11.50 -4.03 12.11
C SER A 120 -10.29 -3.17 11.76
N ALA A 121 -9.59 -3.56 10.71
CA ALA A 121 -8.51 -2.78 10.11
C ALA A 121 -8.70 -2.75 8.59
N ARG A 122 -8.41 -1.59 7.97
CA ARG A 122 -8.26 -1.47 6.52
C ARG A 122 -6.81 -1.60 6.17
N TYR A 123 -6.52 -2.33 5.09
CA TYR A 123 -5.17 -2.43 4.57
C TYR A 123 -5.12 -2.03 3.09
N ALA A 124 -3.97 -1.50 2.70
CA ALA A 124 -3.58 -1.29 1.32
C ALA A 124 -2.17 -1.84 1.14
N ILE A 125 -1.94 -2.53 0.03
CA ILE A 125 -0.62 -2.96 -0.42
C ILE A 125 -0.28 -2.06 -1.60
N ILE A 126 0.87 -1.42 -1.51
CA ILE A 126 1.40 -0.52 -2.53
C ILE A 126 2.60 -1.21 -3.16
N ARG A 127 2.72 -1.11 -4.48
CA ARG A 127 3.95 -1.50 -5.18
C ARG A 127 5.04 -0.47 -4.85
N GLN A 128 6.17 -0.92 -4.30
CA GLN A 128 7.36 -0.08 -4.20
C GLN A 128 8.19 -0.21 -5.48
N GLU A 129 8.81 0.86 -5.95
CA GLU A 129 9.89 0.75 -6.92
C GLU A 129 11.01 -0.15 -6.38
N ALA A 130 11.76 -0.81 -7.26
CA ALA A 130 13.08 -1.27 -6.87
C ALA A 130 13.94 -0.03 -6.54
N PRO A 131 14.71 -0.03 -5.43
CA PRO A 131 15.58 1.08 -5.08
C PRO A 131 16.66 1.35 -6.15
#